data_AF-A0A7X6XRF7-F1
#
_entry.id   AF-A0A7X6XRF7-F1
#
_cell.length_a   1.000
_cell.length_b   1.000
_cell.length_c   1.000
_cell.angle_alpha   90.00
_cell.angle_beta   90.00
_cell.angle_gamma   90.00
#
_symmetry.space_group_name_H-M   'P 1'
#
loop_
_entity.id
_entity.type
_entity.pdbx_description
1 polymer ?
#
loop_
_entity_poly.entity_id
_entity_poly.type
_entity_poly.pdbx_seq_one_letter_code
_entity_poly.pdbx_strand_id
1 'polypeptide(L)'
;MPVESLPDEEVLALADAQMPAGQQAELSRLLERNRDNALDRQGRQQLDDLMRLYERGLLRKAQALRVAALRLNDDPAVEGRRNWVLAGWHPPKE
;
A
#
# COMPACT_ATOMS: atom_id res chain seq x y z
N MET A 1 14.09 -7.86 0.48
CA MET A 1 14.81 -6.63 0.13
C MET A 1 14.11 -5.43 0.75
N PRO A 2 14.88 -4.42 1.22
CA PRO A 2 14.35 -3.12 1.62
C PRO A 2 13.57 -2.46 0.48
N VAL A 3 12.64 -1.56 0.81
CA VAL A 3 11.83 -0.84 -0.20
C VAL A 3 12.61 0.37 -0.73
N GLU A 4 13.45 0.96 0.10
CA GLU A 4 14.30 2.12 -0.17
C GLU A 4 15.31 1.88 -1.29
N SER A 5 15.69 0.62 -1.53
CA SER A 5 16.63 0.21 -2.59
C SER A 5 15.95 -0.09 -3.92
N LEU A 6 14.61 -0.07 -3.98
CA LEU A 6 13.86 -0.33 -5.21
C LEU A 6 13.85 0.91 -6.11
N PRO A 7 13.84 0.75 -7.44
CA PRO A 7 13.67 1.87 -8.36
C PRO A 7 12.25 2.47 -8.23
N ASP A 8 12.06 3.69 -8.72
CA ASP A 8 10.82 4.46 -8.51
C ASP A 8 9.58 3.73 -9.03
N GLU A 9 9.68 3.09 -10.21
CA GLU A 9 8.59 2.32 -10.80
C GLU A 9 8.16 1.13 -9.93
N GLU A 10 9.10 0.47 -9.27
CA GLU A 10 8.81 -0.64 -8.36
C GLU A 10 8.25 -0.17 -7.03
N VAL A 11 8.71 0.98 -6.53
CA VAL A 11 8.14 1.63 -5.33
C VAL A 11 6.69 2.04 -5.60
N LEU A 12 6.41 2.66 -6.74
CA LEU A 12 5.06 3.05 -7.13
C LEU A 12 4.16 1.82 -7.33
N ALA A 13 4.64 0.79 -8.04
CA ALA A 13 3.90 -0.45 -8.20
C ALA A 13 3.58 -1.13 -6.85
N LEU A 14 4.50 -1.07 -5.89
CA LEU A 14 4.30 -1.60 -4.54
C LEU A 14 3.34 -0.74 -3.70
N ALA A 15 3.34 0.58 -3.91
CA ALA A 15 2.37 1.49 -3.29
C ALA A 15 0.95 1.24 -3.82
N ASP A 16 0.81 0.88 -5.09
CA ASP A 16 -0.48 0.55 -5.71
C ASP A 16 -0.89 -0.92 -5.52
N ALA A 17 -0.01 -1.74 -4.96
CA ALA A 17 -0.27 -3.17 -4.77
C ALA A 17 -1.57 -3.41 -3.99
N GLN A 18 -2.30 -4.43 -4.45
CA GLN A 18 -3.52 -4.93 -3.81
C GLN A 18 -3.44 -6.45 -3.70
N MET A 19 -4.08 -7.00 -2.68
CA MET A 19 -4.26 -8.44 -2.59
C MET A 19 -5.05 -8.93 -3.82
N PRO A 20 -4.65 -10.04 -4.46
CA PRO A 20 -5.40 -10.60 -5.59
C PRO A 20 -6.87 -10.84 -5.22
N ALA A 21 -7.79 -10.51 -6.12
CA ALA A 21 -9.23 -10.56 -5.86
C ALA A 21 -9.71 -11.92 -5.31
N GLY A 22 -9.14 -13.03 -5.79
CA GLY A 22 -9.47 -14.36 -5.27
C GLY A 22 -9.03 -14.59 -3.82
N GLN A 23 -7.86 -14.10 -3.43
CA GLN A 23 -7.37 -14.20 -2.05
C GLN A 23 -8.14 -13.26 -1.12
N GLN A 24 -8.49 -12.06 -1.61
CA GLN A 24 -9.31 -11.10 -0.89
C GLN A 24 -10.72 -11.67 -0.62
N ALA A 25 -11.35 -12.28 -1.63
CA ALA A 25 -12.66 -12.91 -1.48
C ALA A 25 -12.63 -14.08 -0.49
N GLU A 26 -11.60 -14.94 -0.57
CA GLU A 26 -11.44 -16.05 0.37
C GLU A 26 -11.17 -15.57 1.80
N LEU A 27 -10.35 -14.53 1.97
CA LEU A 27 -10.13 -13.89 3.26
C LEU A 27 -11.43 -13.35 3.86
N SER A 28 -12.23 -12.61 3.07
CA SER A 28 -13.54 -12.12 3.51
C SER A 28 -14.47 -13.25 3.94
N ARG A 29 -14.57 -14.33 3.16
CA ARG A 29 -15.38 -15.50 3.49
C ARG A 29 -14.93 -16.19 4.77
N LEU A 30 -13.63 -16.37 4.97
CA LEU A 30 -13.11 -16.98 6.19
C LEU A 30 -13.33 -16.08 7.41
N LEU A 31 -13.18 -14.76 7.29
CA LEU A 31 -13.49 -13.83 8.36
C LEU A 31 -14.97 -13.89 8.78
N GLU A 32 -15.89 -13.95 7.81
CA GLU A 32 -17.32 -14.12 8.07
C GLU A 32 -17.60 -15.42 8.86
N ARG A 33 -17.08 -16.55 8.37
CA ARG A 33 -17.22 -17.84 9.07
C ARG A 33 -16.56 -17.85 10.45
N ASN A 34 -15.51 -17.05 10.66
CA ASN A 34 -14.78 -17.00 11.93
C ASN A 34 -15.63 -16.29 12.98
N ARG A 35 -16.28 -15.19 12.57
CA ARG A 35 -17.23 -14.44 13.40
C ARG A 35 -18.39 -15.32 13.87
N ASP A 36 -18.84 -16.22 13.00
CA ASP A 36 -19.94 -17.15 13.30
C ASP A 36 -19.46 -18.42 14.04
N ASN A 37 -18.18 -18.49 14.44
CA ASN A 37 -17.54 -19.66 15.05
C ASN A 37 -17.67 -20.97 14.22
N ALA A 38 -17.95 -20.85 12.92
CA ALA A 38 -18.22 -21.96 11.99
C ALA A 38 -16.95 -22.46 11.28
N LEU A 39 -15.80 -22.23 11.90
CA LEU A 39 -14.48 -22.40 11.30
C LEU A 39 -13.72 -23.55 11.95
N ASP A 40 -13.52 -24.60 11.16
CA ASP A 40 -12.76 -25.78 11.56
C ASP A 40 -11.25 -25.50 11.64
N ARG A 41 -10.48 -26.51 12.05
CA ARG A 41 -9.02 -26.38 12.22
C ARG A 41 -8.32 -26.01 10.92
N GLN A 42 -8.75 -26.56 9.78
CA GLN A 42 -8.12 -26.31 8.50
C GLN A 42 -8.39 -24.88 8.03
N GLY A 43 -9.63 -24.42 8.16
CA GLY A 43 -9.98 -23.05 7.81
C GLY A 43 -9.28 -22.03 8.71
N ARG A 44 -9.05 -22.33 10.00
CA ARG A 44 -8.33 -21.42 10.91
C ARG A 44 -6.89 -21.25 10.45
N GLN A 45 -6.25 -22.35 10.06
CA GLN A 45 -4.91 -22.32 9.48
C GLN A 45 -4.89 -21.49 8.18
N GLN A 46 -5.86 -21.69 7.29
CA GLN A 46 -5.97 -20.92 6.04
C GLN A 46 -6.19 -19.41 6.31
N LEU A 47 -7.01 -19.08 7.30
CA LEU A 47 -7.25 -17.70 7.71
C LEU A 47 -5.97 -17.06 8.24
N ASP A 48 -5.23 -17.75 9.12
CA ASP A 48 -3.97 -17.25 9.67
C ASP A 48 -2.91 -17.02 8.58
N ASP A 49 -2.87 -17.88 7.57
CA ASP A 49 -1.93 -17.74 6.46
C ASP A 49 -2.31 -16.58 5.52
N LEU A 50 -3.60 -16.39 5.23
CA LEU A 50 -4.08 -15.23 4.47
C LEU A 50 -3.90 -13.92 5.23
N MET A 51 -4.13 -13.90 6.55
CA MET A 51 -3.89 -12.74 7.40
C MET A 51 -2.42 -12.35 7.39
N ARG A 52 -1.50 -13.30 7.50
CA ARG A 52 -0.05 -13.04 7.40
C ARG A 52 0.36 -12.47 6.05
N LEU A 53 -0.26 -12.92 4.97
CA LEU A 53 -0.02 -12.37 3.64
C LEU A 53 -0.56 -10.95 3.52
N TYR A 54 -1.78 -10.71 4.03
CA TYR A 54 -2.43 -9.41 4.06
C TYR A 54 -1.61 -8.37 4.83
N GLU A 55 -1.23 -8.68 6.07
CA GLU A 55 -0.41 -7.81 6.93
C GLU A 55 0.94 -7.47 6.31
N ARG A 56 1.62 -8.47 5.73
CA ARG A 56 2.89 -8.25 5.03
C ARG A 56 2.71 -7.36 3.81
N GLY A 57 1.63 -7.55 3.04
CA GLY A 57 1.29 -6.70 1.91
C GLY A 57 1.06 -5.25 2.33
N LEU A 58 0.26 -5.03 3.36
CA LEU A 58 0.00 -3.71 3.93
C LEU A 58 1.28 -3.02 4.42
N LEU A 59 2.14 -3.75 5.13
CA LEU A 59 3.40 -3.21 5.63
C LEU A 59 4.30 -2.74 4.48
N ARG A 60 4.45 -3.57 3.44
CA ARG A 60 5.26 -3.21 2.26
C ARG A 60 4.67 -2.03 1.49
N LYS A 61 3.34 -1.97 1.37
CA LYS A 61 2.64 -0.84 0.75
C LYS A 61 2.85 0.46 1.53
N ALA A 62 2.74 0.43 2.86
CA ALA A 62 3.00 1.59 3.71
C ALA A 62 4.45 2.08 3.60
N GLN A 63 5.41 1.14 3.56
CA GLN A 63 6.82 1.46 3.32
C GLN A 63 7.02 2.12 1.95
N ALA A 64 6.39 1.59 0.91
CA ALA A 64 6.47 2.14 -0.44
C ALA A 64 5.89 3.56 -0.54
N LEU A 65 4.71 3.79 0.05
CA LEU A 65 4.10 5.13 0.12
C LEU A 65 5.01 6.13 0.83
N ARG A 66 5.64 5.74 1.95
CA ARG A 66 6.61 6.58 2.65
C ARG A 66 7.81 6.91 1.77
N VAL A 67 8.40 5.93 1.09
CA VAL A 67 9.55 6.14 0.20
C VAL A 67 9.18 7.04 -0.98
N ALA A 68 8.05 6.79 -1.63
CA ALA A 68 7.55 7.62 -2.71
C ALA A 68 7.35 9.08 -2.27
N ALA A 69 6.75 9.30 -1.10
CA ALA A 69 6.55 10.64 -0.55
C ALA A 69 7.88 11.36 -0.24
N LEU A 70 8.87 10.65 0.31
CA LEU A 70 10.19 11.21 0.58
C LEU A 70 10.89 11.61 -0.73
N ARG A 71 10.93 10.70 -1.72
CA ARG A 71 11.56 10.98 -3.02
C ARG A 71 10.88 12.14 -3.75
N LEU A 72 9.55 12.23 -3.66
CA LEU A 72 8.80 13.36 -4.23
C LEU A 72 9.16 14.69 -3.54
N ASN A 73 9.37 14.68 -2.23
CA ASN A 73 9.75 15.89 -1.50
C ASN A 73 11.19 16.35 -1.82
N ASP A 74 12.06 15.43 -2.23
CA ASP A 74 13.43 15.72 -2.66
C ASP A 74 13.52 16.12 -4.15
N ASP A 75 12.41 16.04 -4.90
CA ASP A 75 12.36 16.41 -6.32
C ASP A 75 12.45 17.95 -6.49
N PRO A 76 13.47 18.47 -7.20
CA PRO A 76 13.65 19.91 -7.39
C PRO A 76 12.48 20.57 -8.14
N ALA A 77 11.72 19.83 -8.96
CA ALA A 77 10.52 20.34 -9.61
C ALA A 77 9.34 20.51 -8.62
N VAL A 78 9.26 19.65 -7.60
CA VAL A 78 8.27 19.79 -6.52
C VAL A 78 8.63 20.97 -5.63
N GLU A 79 9.90 21.08 -5.25
CA GLU A 79 10.41 22.21 -4.46
C GLU A 79 10.25 23.54 -5.21
N GLY A 80 10.58 23.56 -6.51
CA GLY A 80 10.36 24.72 -7.37
C GLY A 80 8.89 25.16 -7.40
N ARG A 81 7.95 24.22 -7.62
CA ARG A 81 6.51 24.51 -7.59
C ARG A 81 6.05 25.03 -6.23
N ARG A 82 6.52 24.42 -5.14
CA ARG A 82 6.21 24.87 -3.77
C ARG A 82 6.68 26.31 -3.55
N ASN A 83 7.90 26.65 -3.98
CA ASN A 83 8.44 28.00 -3.87
C ASN A 83 7.65 29.03 -4.68
N TRP A 84 7.22 28.69 -5.90
CA TRP A 84 6.34 29.56 -6.69
C TRP A 84 4.98 29.80 -6.02
N VAL A 85 4.38 28.76 -5.44
CA VAL A 85 3.14 28.89 -4.66
C VAL A 85 3.32 29.80 -3.45
N LEU A 86 4.42 29.66 -2.71
CA LEU A 86 4.75 30.55 -1.58
C LEU A 86 5.02 31.99 -2.02
N ALA A 87 5.53 32.18 -3.24
CA ALA A 87 5.72 33.49 -3.86
C ALA A 87 4.43 34.12 -4.42
N GLY A 88 3.27 33.47 -4.23
CA GLY A 88 1.96 33.98 -4.65
C GLY A 88 1.56 33.64 -6.08
N TRP A 89 2.31 32.77 -6.76
CA TRP A 89 1.89 32.22 -8.05
C TRP A 89 0.90 31.07 -7.82
N HIS A 90 -0.23 31.10 -8.51
CA HIS A 90 -1.18 29.99 -8.53
C HIS A 90 -1.30 29.46 -9.96
N PRO A 91 -1.30 28.13 -10.15
CA PRO A 91 -1.55 27.56 -11.45
C PRO A 91 -2.94 27.98 -11.94
N PRO A 92 -3.09 28.31 -13.24
CA PRO A 92 -4.40 28.59 -13.82
C PRO A 92 -5.29 27.35 -13.65
N LYS A 93 -6.57 27.57 -13.35
CA LYS A 93 -7.55 26.47 -13.26
C LYS A 93 -7.84 25.97 -14.68
N GLU A 94 -7.70 24.68 -14.90
CA GLU A 94 -8.19 23.98 -16.10
C GLU A 94 -9.72 23.98 -16.15
#